data_AF-A0A9D4JJU6-F1
#
_entry.id   AF-A0A9D4JJU6-F1
#
_cell.length_a   1.000
_cell.length_b   1.000
_cell.length_c   1.000
_cell.angle_alpha   90.00
_cell.angle_beta   90.00
_cell.angle_gamma   90.00
#
_symmetry.space_group_name_H-M   'P 1'
#
loop_
_entity.id
_entity.type
_entity.pdbx_description
1 polymer ?
#
loop_
_entity_poly.entity_id
_entity_poly.type
_entity_poly.pdbx_seq_one_letter_code
_entity_poly.pdbx_strand_id
1 'polypeptide(L)'
;MRKTVQNHISIATDLLSAHAISGCDTVTGYFGIGKGTVIKMLNTSKSIRLLGDMTACMKEVVKEATKFVSACYRKPDTEEMSITRQTLWAAREASRVKLCHR
;
A
#
# COMPACT_ATOMS: atom_id res chain seq x y z
N MET A 1 -2.79 18.21 18.12
CA MET A 1 -2.69 16.74 18.28
C MET A 1 -4.03 16.04 18.54
N ARG A 2 -4.84 16.42 19.55
CA ARG A 2 -6.10 15.72 19.90
C ARG A 2 -7.13 15.60 18.75
N LYS A 3 -7.43 16.67 18.00
CA LYS A 3 -8.39 16.64 16.88
C LYS A 3 -7.98 15.69 15.75
N THR A 4 -6.70 15.69 15.36
CA THR A 4 -6.19 14.81 14.31
C THR A 4 -6.29 13.34 14.73
N VAL A 5 -5.98 13.02 15.98
CA VAL A 5 -6.11 11.66 16.51
C VAL A 5 -7.57 11.23 16.55
N GLN A 6 -8.48 12.10 17.02
CA GLN A 6 -9.92 11.80 17.02
C GLN A 6 -10.46 11.51 15.61
N ASN A 7 -9.98 12.24 14.60
CA ASN A 7 -10.43 12.06 13.21
C ASN A 7 -9.86 10.79 12.54
N HIS A 8 -8.80 10.19 13.08
CA HIS A 8 -8.07 9.07 12.46
C HIS A 8 -7.89 7.87 13.41
N ILE A 9 -8.65 7.80 14.50
CA ILE A 9 -8.51 6.73 15.48
C ILE A 9 -8.83 5.35 14.90
N SER A 10 -9.71 5.30 13.89
CA SER A 10 -10.11 4.09 13.17
C SER A 10 -8.98 3.43 12.37
N ILE A 11 -7.95 4.18 11.99
CA ILE A 11 -6.81 3.66 11.22
C ILE A 11 -5.57 3.43 12.09
N ALA A 12 -5.62 3.73 13.39
CA ALA A 12 -4.45 3.74 14.27
C ALA A 12 -3.80 2.36 14.42
N THR A 13 -4.60 1.29 14.48
CA THR A 13 -4.12 -0.11 14.57
C THR A 13 -3.38 -0.53 13.32
N ASP A 14 -3.82 -0.03 12.16
CA ASP A 14 -3.33 -0.45 10.86
C ASP A 14 -2.20 0.46 10.37
N LEU A 15 -1.95 1.57 11.06
CA LEU A 15 -1.01 2.61 10.65
C LEU A 15 0.43 2.10 10.59
N LEU A 16 0.84 1.30 11.58
CA LEU A 16 2.18 0.69 11.63
C LEU A 16 2.36 -0.32 10.50
N SER A 17 1.37 -1.18 10.30
CA SER A 17 1.41 -2.20 9.26
C SER A 17 1.38 -1.60 7.85
N ALA A 18 0.54 -0.59 7.65
CA ALA A 18 0.50 0.18 6.43
C ALA A 18 1.82 0.91 6.18
N HIS A 19 2.42 1.49 7.23
CA HIS A 19 3.71 2.12 7.14
C HIS A 19 4.83 1.13 6.77
N ALA A 20 4.81 -0.07 7.33
CA ALA A 20 5.76 -1.13 6.99
C ALA A 20 5.64 -1.57 5.52
N ILE A 21 4.42 -1.63 4.97
CA ILE A 21 4.18 -2.02 3.57
C ILE A 21 4.44 -0.87 2.60
N SER A 22 3.96 0.34 2.90
CA SER A 22 4.14 1.50 2.03
C SER A 22 5.52 2.15 2.14
N GLY A 23 6.27 1.80 3.18
CA GLY A 23 7.59 2.33 3.47
C GLY A 23 7.58 3.62 4.30
N CYS A 24 8.64 3.77 5.10
CA CYS A 24 9.00 5.01 5.76
C CYS A 24 9.66 5.96 4.75
N ASP A 25 8.86 6.62 3.90
CA ASP A 25 9.30 7.52 2.81
C ASP A 25 10.25 6.95 1.73
N THR A 26 10.87 5.78 1.93
CA THR A 26 11.98 5.27 1.09
C THR A 26 12.09 3.74 1.07
N VAL A 27 11.07 3.02 0.61
CA VAL A 27 11.32 1.70 -0.01
C VAL A 27 11.06 1.84 -1.50
N THR A 28 12.10 1.62 -2.29
CA THR A 28 12.16 1.63 -3.77
C THR A 28 11.10 0.75 -4.47
N GLY A 29 10.27 0.04 -3.72
CA GLY A 29 9.30 -0.94 -4.21
C GLY A 29 7.96 -0.38 -4.71
N TYR A 30 7.52 0.81 -4.27
CA TYR A 30 6.18 1.32 -4.60
C TYR A 30 6.19 2.75 -5.15
N PHE A 31 6.70 2.89 -6.39
CA PHE A 31 6.67 4.14 -7.14
C PHE A 31 5.25 4.71 -7.28
N GLY A 32 5.07 6.01 -7.01
CA GLY A 32 3.80 6.71 -7.22
C GLY A 32 2.77 6.58 -6.09
N ILE A 33 3.06 5.86 -5.01
CA ILE A 33 2.21 5.85 -3.80
C ILE A 33 2.75 6.86 -2.78
N GLY A 34 1.98 7.92 -2.53
CA GLY A 34 2.23 8.85 -1.42
C GLY A 34 1.45 8.46 -0.16
N LYS A 35 1.85 8.98 1.01
CA LYS A 35 1.19 8.73 2.31
C LYS A 35 -0.30 9.07 2.29
N GLY A 36 -0.71 10.09 1.53
CA GLY A 36 -2.13 10.44 1.38
C GLY A 36 -2.97 9.32 0.74
N THR A 37 -2.40 8.60 -0.23
CA THR A 37 -3.06 7.44 -0.85
C THR A 37 -3.20 6.29 0.15
N VAL A 38 -2.15 6.02 0.93
CA VAL A 38 -2.15 4.98 1.97
C VAL A 38 -3.23 5.27 3.03
N ILE A 39 -3.25 6.49 3.57
CA ILE A 39 -4.28 6.93 4.52
C ILE A 39 -5.68 6.83 3.91
N LYS A 40 -5.85 7.21 2.64
CA LYS A 40 -7.14 7.09 1.96
C LYS A 40 -7.58 5.62 1.86
N MET A 41 -6.68 4.70 1.54
CA MET A 41 -7.02 3.27 1.45
C MET A 41 -7.35 2.66 2.81
N LEU A 42 -6.64 3.05 3.87
CA LEU A 42 -6.96 2.65 5.24
C LEU A 42 -8.36 3.11 5.67
N ASN A 43 -8.75 4.33 5.31
CA ASN A 43 -10.09 4.84 5.59
C ASN A 43 -11.20 4.15 4.78
N THR A 44 -10.88 3.43 3.69
CA THR A 44 -11.85 2.65 2.90
C THR A 44 -12.07 1.22 3.40
N SER A 45 -11.71 0.92 4.65
CA SER A 45 -11.82 -0.42 5.28
C SER A 45 -10.94 -1.50 4.65
N LYS A 46 -9.91 -1.13 3.87
CA LYS A 46 -8.86 -2.06 3.45
C LYS A 46 -7.79 -2.09 4.54
N SER A 47 -8.01 -2.99 5.49
CA SER A 47 -7.18 -3.15 6.68
C SER A 47 -5.96 -4.03 6.42
N ILE A 48 -4.88 -3.81 7.16
CA ILE A 48 -3.66 -4.63 7.17
C ILE A 48 -3.43 -5.07 8.61
N ARG A 49 -4.17 -6.08 9.06
CA ARG A 49 -4.13 -6.53 10.46
C ARG A 49 -3.25 -7.73 10.67
N LEU A 50 -3.09 -8.55 9.64
CA LEU A 50 -2.32 -9.79 9.73
C LEU A 50 -0.82 -9.52 9.78
N LEU A 51 -0.38 -8.37 9.28
CA LEU A 51 1.02 -7.99 9.42
C LEU A 51 1.34 -7.64 10.88
N GLY A 52 2.19 -8.45 11.50
CA GLY A 52 2.52 -8.36 12.92
C GLY A 52 1.79 -9.38 13.80
N ASP A 53 0.84 -10.14 13.24
CA ASP A 53 0.20 -11.26 13.92
C ASP A 53 1.06 -12.53 13.77
N MET A 54 1.64 -12.99 14.87
CA MET A 54 2.49 -14.18 14.91
C MET A 54 1.71 -15.50 14.75
N THR A 55 0.38 -15.44 14.83
CA THR A 55 -0.51 -16.60 14.65
C THR A 55 -1.04 -16.70 13.22
N ALA A 56 -0.91 -15.65 12.42
CA ALA A 56 -1.41 -15.61 11.06
C ALA A 56 -0.57 -16.48 10.11
N CYS A 57 -1.23 -17.13 9.15
CA CYS A 57 -0.52 -17.86 8.10
C CYS A 57 0.17 -16.87 7.15
N MET A 58 1.45 -17.10 6.83
CA MET A 58 2.21 -16.27 5.89
C MET A 58 1.49 -16.08 4.54
N LYS A 59 0.78 -17.10 4.06
CA LYS A 59 0.00 -17.02 2.81
C LYS A 59 -1.13 -15.98 2.91
N GLU A 60 -1.77 -15.89 4.06
CA GLU A 60 -2.87 -14.95 4.32
C GLU A 60 -2.34 -13.53 4.50
N VAL A 61 -1.21 -13.38 5.19
CA VAL A 61 -0.48 -12.11 5.33
C VAL A 61 -0.11 -11.56 3.94
N VAL A 62 0.47 -12.39 3.07
CA VAL A 62 0.83 -12.00 1.70
C VAL A 62 -0.41 -11.64 0.87
N LYS A 63 -1.52 -12.38 1.03
CA LYS A 63 -2.78 -12.10 0.33
C LYS A 63 -3.40 -10.77 0.76
N GLU A 64 -3.43 -10.47 2.06
CA GLU A 64 -3.91 -9.18 2.59
C GLU A 64 -3.03 -8.02 2.11
N ALA A 65 -1.71 -8.16 2.23
CA ALA A 65 -0.75 -7.18 1.76
C ALA A 65 -0.88 -6.91 0.25
N THR A 66 -1.06 -7.97 -0.56
CA THR A 66 -1.22 -7.84 -2.02
C THR A 66 -2.48 -7.06 -2.36
N LYS A 67 -3.63 -7.38 -1.74
CA LYS A 67 -4.88 -6.64 -1.93
C LYS A 67 -4.75 -5.16 -1.57
N PHE A 68 -4.08 -4.87 -0.46
CA PHE A 68 -3.85 -3.49 -0.04
C PHE A 68 -3.00 -2.71 -1.06
N VAL A 69 -1.90 -3.32 -1.53
CA VAL A 69 -1.04 -2.71 -2.54
C VAL A 69 -1.78 -2.51 -3.86
N SER A 70 -2.51 -3.51 -4.37
CA SER A 70 -3.32 -3.36 -5.59
C SER A 70 -4.33 -2.22 -5.47
N ALA A 71 -4.94 -2.06 -4.29
CA ALA A 71 -5.87 -0.96 -4.01
C ALA A 71 -5.22 0.42 -4.08
N CYS A 72 -4.01 0.58 -3.51
CA CYS A 72 -3.25 1.83 -3.57
C CYS A 72 -2.99 2.28 -5.02
N TYR A 73 -2.93 1.34 -5.96
CA TYR A 73 -2.75 1.61 -7.39
C TYR A 73 -4.05 1.62 -8.20
N ARG A 74 -5.21 1.51 -7.55
CA ARG A 74 -6.53 1.42 -8.21
C ARG A 74 -6.60 0.28 -9.23
N LYS A 75 -5.88 -0.81 -8.96
CA LYS A 75 -5.89 -2.04 -9.77
C LYS A 75 -6.89 -3.02 -9.17
N PRO A 76 -7.46 -3.93 -9.99
CA PRO A 76 -8.30 -5.00 -9.48
C PRO A 76 -7.52 -5.84 -8.45
N ASP A 77 -8.24 -6.44 -7.52
CA ASP A 77 -7.64 -7.31 -6.51
C ASP A 77 -6.95 -8.48 -7.23
N THR A 78 -5.66 -8.67 -6.96
CA THR A 78 -4.88 -9.80 -7.49
C THR A 78 -4.40 -10.65 -6.32
N GLU A 79 -4.34 -11.97 -6.51
CA GLU A 79 -3.71 -12.85 -5.52
C GLU A 79 -2.18 -12.92 -5.70
N GLU A 80 -1.67 -12.44 -6.84
CA GLU A 80 -0.26 -12.53 -7.19
C GLU A 80 0.44 -11.17 -7.11
N MET A 81 1.29 -11.02 -6.10
CA MET A 81 2.06 -9.80 -5.87
C MET A 81 3.02 -9.48 -7.03
N SER A 82 3.54 -10.50 -7.72
CA SER A 82 4.46 -10.35 -8.86
C SER A 82 3.81 -9.62 -10.04
N ILE A 83 2.57 -9.99 -10.41
CA ILE A 83 1.81 -9.33 -11.47
C ILE A 83 1.55 -7.86 -11.12
N THR A 84 1.15 -7.62 -9.86
CA THR A 84 0.98 -6.25 -9.37
C THR A 84 2.31 -5.49 -9.51
N ARG A 85 3.43 -5.99 -8.97
CA ARG A 85 4.74 -5.32 -9.05
C ARG A 85 5.22 -5.08 -10.48
N GLN A 86 5.05 -6.04 -11.40
CA GLN A 86 5.44 -5.88 -12.81
C GLN A 86 4.63 -4.79 -13.50
N THR A 87 3.32 -4.76 -13.30
CA THR A 87 2.43 -3.72 -13.86
C THR A 87 2.84 -2.32 -13.38
N LEU A 88 3.29 -2.22 -12.13
CA LEU A 88 3.73 -0.96 -11.52
C LEU A 88 5.08 -0.51 -12.04
N TRP A 89 6.02 -1.44 -12.19
CA TRP A 89 7.31 -1.16 -12.79
C TRP A 89 7.14 -0.68 -14.25
N ALA A 90 6.31 -1.36 -15.04
CA ALA A 90 6.01 -0.96 -16.41
C ALA A 90 5.38 0.45 -16.48
N ALA A 91 4.46 0.77 -15.58
CA ALA A 91 3.85 2.11 -15.50
C ALA A 91 4.88 3.20 -15.16
N ARG A 92 5.82 2.92 -14.24
CA ARG A 92 6.91 3.82 -13.89
C ARG A 92 7.81 4.14 -15.09
N GLU A 93 8.23 3.13 -15.83
CA GLU A 93 9.11 3.32 -16.99
C GLU A 93 8.42 4.08 -18.12
N ALA A 94 7.13 3.81 -18.37
CA ALA A 94 6.34 4.57 -19.34
C ALA A 94 6.23 6.07 -18.97
N SER A 95 6.14 6.40 -17.67
CA SER A 95 6.16 7.79 -17.20
C SER A 95 7.52 8.47 -17.37
N ARG A 96 8.63 7.74 -17.22
CA ARG A 96 9.99 8.27 -17.44
C ARG A 96 10.24 8.62 -18.91
N VAL A 97 9.79 7.79 -19.84
CA VAL A 97 9.94 8.04 -21.28
C VAL A 97 9.26 9.33 -21.73
N LYS A 98 8.08 9.65 -21.16
CA LYS A 98 7.33 10.88 -21.47
C LYS A 98 7.97 12.16 -20.95
N LEU A 99 8.81 12.08 -19.92
CA LEU A 99 9.57 13.21 -19.37
C LEU A 99 10.82 13.54 -20.19
N CYS A 100 11.37 12.55 -20.92
CA CYS A 100 12.60 12.72 -21.69
C CYS A 100 12.38 13.29 -23.10
N HIS A 101 11.12 13.48 -23.52
CA HIS A 101 10.72 14.04 -24.83
C HIS A 101 10.05 15.42 -24.71
N ARG A 102 10.33 16.17 -23.63
CA ARG A 102 9.93 17.56 -23.48
C ARG A 102 11.15 18.47 -23.41
#